data_AF-A0A942HSW5-F1
#
_entry.id   AF-A0A942HSW5-F1
#
_cell.length_a   1.000
_cell.length_b   1.000
_cell.length_c   1.000
_cell.angle_alpha   90.00
_cell.angle_beta   90.00
_cell.angle_gamma   90.00
#
_symmetry.space_group_name_H-M   'P 1'
#
loop_
_entity.id
_entity.type
_entity.pdbx_description
1 polymer ?
#
loop_
_entity_poly.entity_id
_entity_poly.type
_entity_poly.pdbx_seq_one_letter_code
_entity_poly.pdbx_strand_id
1 'polypeptide(L)'
;MIKIPPLVLPDGLSEQEYRRLSVLYILMGRTDLATQANDRLSPSIKFGDPQFNDLSVDEKFSLSADAGKDFALKLMKIAEDAKTDRAGLSEKLMAALEPLRGAVSDEVLDQLAKTAASSIGEAYDAPLPPRNVPKGLSAEEYFELGKKYRTCGWTELAREALKRAIDMDKEGITGTSALQYLRTTVPRYPVPLMAEQLNIQGFNLMESDPRAAKKIFLGLIEKYPEFEWPYSNVGHIYLRSGDLTPAEEHFADAIKINPHYANAWIGLGRINTLRSKFNEAKACMNKAAEIASAESVAGFISLIEQIQDWDSESTESS
;
A
#
# COMPACT_ATOMS: atom_id res chain seq x y z
N MET A 1 16.79 8.22 20.07
CA MET A 1 15.92 9.01 19.16
C MET A 1 16.46 8.87 17.76
N ILE A 2 15.67 8.21 16.91
CA ILE A 2 16.04 7.90 15.52
C ILE A 2 16.22 9.21 14.73
N LYS A 3 17.34 9.32 14.01
CA LYS A 3 17.55 10.45 13.08
C LYS A 3 16.77 10.20 11.80
N ILE A 4 16.09 11.24 11.31
CA ILE A 4 15.41 11.18 10.02
C ILE A 4 16.46 10.94 8.92
N PRO A 5 16.30 9.90 8.08
CA PRO A 5 17.18 9.64 6.96
C PRO A 5 17.33 10.85 6.03
N PRO A 6 18.51 11.05 5.43
CA PRO A 6 18.70 12.07 4.40
C PRO A 6 17.83 11.79 3.18
N LEU A 7 17.47 12.83 2.42
CA LEU A 7 16.64 12.67 1.21
C LEU A 7 17.40 12.12 -0.01
N VAL A 8 18.72 11.93 0.14
CA VAL A 8 19.63 11.33 -0.82
C VAL A 8 20.44 10.29 -0.06
N LEU A 9 20.58 9.10 -0.64
CA LEU A 9 21.34 8.01 -0.03
C LEU A 9 22.83 8.39 0.03
N PRO A 10 23.46 8.41 1.22
CA PRO A 10 24.90 8.67 1.33
C PRO A 10 25.73 7.50 0.81
N ASP A 11 26.86 7.79 0.17
CA ASP A 11 27.86 6.78 -0.19
C ASP A 11 28.81 6.45 0.98
N GLY A 12 29.51 5.32 0.90
CA GLY A 12 30.57 4.94 1.84
C GLY A 12 30.11 4.46 3.21
N LEU A 13 28.82 4.17 3.38
CA LEU A 13 28.28 3.58 4.61
C LEU A 13 28.61 2.08 4.72
N SER A 14 28.58 1.56 5.95
CA SER A 14 28.64 0.13 6.23
C SER A 14 27.35 -0.60 5.83
N GLU A 15 27.42 -1.92 5.66
CA GLU A 15 26.23 -2.74 5.37
C GLU A 15 25.14 -2.58 6.43
N GLN A 16 25.52 -2.53 7.72
CA GLN A 16 24.56 -2.34 8.81
C GLN A 16 23.85 -1.00 8.70
N GLU A 17 24.55 0.07 8.31
CA GLU A 17 23.96 1.39 8.10
C GLU A 17 23.02 1.41 6.89
N TYR A 18 23.38 0.75 5.79
CA TYR A 18 22.47 0.62 4.64
C TYR A 18 21.22 -0.20 4.99
N ARG A 19 21.33 -1.29 5.76
CA ARG A 19 20.17 -2.07 6.25
C ARG A 19 19.25 -1.20 7.12
N ARG A 20 19.82 -0.41 8.02
CA ARG A 20 19.04 0.52 8.86
C ARG A 20 18.34 1.58 8.01
N LEU A 21 19.05 2.16 7.03
CA LEU A 21 18.47 3.15 6.13
C LEU A 21 17.35 2.58 5.27
N SER A 22 17.48 1.36 4.73
CA SER A 22 16.45 0.77 3.89
C SER A 22 15.11 0.61 4.63
N VAL A 23 15.16 0.13 5.88
CA VAL A 23 14.00 0.04 6.78
C VAL A 23 13.38 1.42 7.05
N LEU A 24 14.20 2.42 7.38
CA LEU A 24 13.69 3.76 7.65
C LEU A 24 13.09 4.41 6.39
N TYR A 25 13.65 4.16 5.21
CA TYR A 25 13.07 4.61 3.94
C TYR A 25 11.74 3.93 3.63
N ILE A 26 11.57 2.64 3.95
CA ILE A 26 10.26 1.96 3.88
C ILE A 26 9.26 2.68 4.78
N LEU A 27 9.62 3.00 6.03
CA LEU A 27 8.75 3.77 6.93
C LEU A 27 8.46 5.18 6.43
N MET A 28 9.35 5.80 5.67
CA MET A 28 9.08 7.10 5.04
C MET A 28 8.27 6.98 3.74
N GLY A 29 8.14 5.78 3.16
CA GLY A 29 7.49 5.58 1.85
C GLY A 29 8.41 5.97 0.68
N ARG A 30 9.73 5.94 0.91
CA ARG A 30 10.79 6.18 -0.08
C ARG A 30 11.27 4.84 -0.63
N THR A 31 10.41 4.14 -1.34
CA THR A 31 10.73 2.82 -1.92
C THR A 31 11.84 2.88 -2.97
N ASP A 32 12.07 4.06 -3.55
CA ASP A 32 13.22 4.39 -4.40
C ASP A 32 14.53 4.28 -3.62
N LEU A 33 14.64 4.97 -2.48
CA LEU A 33 15.85 4.98 -1.67
C LEU A 33 16.02 3.71 -0.86
N ALA A 34 14.93 3.06 -0.45
CA ALA A 34 14.99 1.76 0.21
C ALA A 34 15.67 0.72 -0.70
N THR A 35 15.29 0.68 -1.98
CA THR A 35 15.93 -0.21 -2.96
C THR A 35 17.36 0.20 -3.25
N GLN A 36 17.64 1.50 -3.44
CA GLN A 36 19.03 1.93 -3.62
C GLN A 36 19.91 1.55 -2.42
N ALA A 37 19.39 1.63 -1.20
CA ALA A 37 20.12 1.21 0.01
C ALA A 37 20.34 -0.31 0.03
N ASN A 38 19.33 -1.10 -0.34
CA ASN A 38 19.48 -2.54 -0.49
C ASN A 38 20.49 -2.92 -1.58
N ASP A 39 20.52 -2.22 -2.71
CA ASP A 39 21.50 -2.43 -3.79
C ASP A 39 22.95 -2.19 -3.34
N ARG A 40 23.17 -1.43 -2.25
CA ARG A 40 24.50 -1.21 -1.65
C ARG A 40 24.88 -2.28 -0.63
N LEU A 41 23.95 -3.14 -0.21
CA LEU A 41 24.28 -4.33 0.56
C LEU A 41 25.02 -5.28 -0.38
N SER A 42 26.22 -5.73 0.01
CA SER A 42 27.14 -6.44 -0.86
C SER A 42 26.44 -7.44 -1.79
N PRO A 43 26.55 -7.30 -3.12
CA PRO A 43 26.08 -8.28 -4.06
C PRO A 43 27.16 -9.36 -4.20
N SER A 44 27.36 -10.18 -3.18
CA SER A 44 28.17 -11.40 -3.37
C SER A 44 27.33 -12.56 -3.86
N ILE A 45 26.02 -12.54 -3.58
CA ILE A 45 25.14 -13.68 -3.78
C ILE A 45 23.82 -13.21 -4.37
N LYS A 46 23.61 -13.51 -5.66
CA LYS A 46 22.34 -13.27 -6.36
C LYS A 46 21.35 -14.38 -6.05
N PHE A 47 20.07 -14.07 -6.21
CA PHE A 47 19.03 -15.08 -6.22
C PHE A 47 19.35 -16.12 -7.31
N GLY A 48 19.53 -17.40 -6.93
CA GLY A 48 19.97 -18.48 -7.82
C GLY A 48 21.47 -18.83 -7.77
N ASP A 49 22.32 -18.06 -7.08
CA ASP A 49 23.71 -18.45 -6.86
C ASP A 49 23.79 -19.63 -5.86
N PRO A 50 24.73 -20.58 -6.00
CA PRO A 50 24.86 -21.71 -5.07
C PRO A 50 25.04 -21.27 -3.61
N GLN A 51 25.69 -20.13 -3.40
CA GLN A 51 25.97 -19.51 -2.11
C GLN A 51 24.69 -18.92 -1.46
N PHE A 52 23.60 -18.77 -2.21
CA PHE A 52 22.30 -18.28 -1.70
C PHE A 52 21.71 -19.19 -0.63
N ASN A 53 21.90 -20.49 -0.77
CA ASN A 53 21.40 -21.46 0.22
C ASN A 53 22.12 -21.35 1.56
N ASP A 54 23.32 -20.78 1.58
CA ASP A 54 24.16 -20.63 2.77
C ASP A 54 23.91 -19.30 3.50
N LEU A 55 23.12 -18.39 2.91
CA LEU A 55 22.72 -17.13 3.53
C LEU A 55 21.84 -17.34 4.77
N SER A 56 21.94 -16.40 5.72
CA SER A 56 21.02 -16.30 6.85
C SER A 56 19.59 -16.02 6.39
N VAL A 57 18.61 -16.25 7.27
CA VAL A 57 17.19 -16.02 6.97
C VAL A 57 16.94 -14.55 6.58
N ASP A 58 17.59 -13.61 7.26
CA ASP A 58 17.44 -12.17 7.02
C ASP A 58 18.03 -11.73 5.68
N GLU A 59 19.14 -12.35 5.26
CA GLU A 59 19.77 -12.08 3.97
C GLU A 59 18.95 -12.64 2.81
N LYS A 60 18.40 -13.85 2.96
CA LYS A 60 17.47 -14.43 1.98
C LYS A 60 16.21 -13.58 1.84
N PHE A 61 15.67 -13.07 2.95
CA PHE A 61 14.49 -12.21 2.93
C PHE A 61 14.74 -10.90 2.17
N SER A 62 15.88 -10.25 2.40
CA SER A 62 16.24 -9.00 1.70
C SER A 62 16.35 -9.19 0.18
N LEU A 63 17.06 -10.23 -0.28
CA LEU A 63 17.21 -10.54 -1.70
C LEU A 63 15.87 -10.92 -2.37
N SER A 64 15.01 -11.63 -1.62
CA SER A 64 13.68 -12.00 -2.10
C SER A 64 12.76 -10.77 -2.24
N ALA A 65 12.92 -9.77 -1.39
CA ALA A 65 12.15 -8.52 -1.45
C ALA A 65 12.51 -7.67 -2.67
N ASP A 66 13.79 -7.55 -3.03
CA ASP A 66 14.21 -6.82 -4.23
C ASP A 66 13.76 -7.53 -5.51
N ALA A 67 13.92 -8.86 -5.58
CA ALA A 67 13.38 -9.66 -6.68
C ALA A 67 11.85 -9.54 -6.80
N GLY A 68 11.14 -9.50 -5.68
CA GLY A 68 9.69 -9.30 -5.61
C GLY A 68 9.25 -7.91 -6.12
N LYS A 69 10.01 -6.85 -5.81
CA LYS A 69 9.74 -5.49 -6.33
C LYS A 69 9.93 -5.42 -7.85
N ASP A 70 11.04 -5.98 -8.35
CA ASP A 70 11.34 -6.01 -9.78
C ASP A 70 10.28 -6.81 -10.56
N PHE A 71 9.85 -7.92 -9.98
CA PHE A 71 8.74 -8.71 -10.51
C PHE A 71 7.43 -7.90 -10.54
N ALA A 72 7.08 -7.22 -9.44
CA ALA A 72 5.85 -6.40 -9.37
C ALA A 72 5.84 -5.26 -10.40
N LEU A 73 6.98 -4.57 -10.61
CA LEU A 73 7.11 -3.52 -11.62
C LEU A 73 6.96 -4.06 -13.06
N LYS A 74 7.61 -5.20 -13.35
CA LYS A 74 7.48 -5.87 -14.66
C LYS A 74 6.04 -6.34 -14.89
N LEU A 75 5.39 -6.89 -13.86
CA LEU A 75 3.98 -7.28 -13.89
C LEU A 75 3.08 -6.10 -14.22
N MET A 76 3.24 -4.95 -13.55
CA MET A 76 2.45 -3.75 -13.83
C MET A 76 2.60 -3.31 -15.29
N LYS A 77 3.83 -3.32 -15.82
CA LYS A 77 4.08 -2.98 -17.22
C LYS A 77 3.44 -3.97 -18.18
N ILE A 78 3.58 -5.27 -17.92
CA ILE A 78 2.96 -6.32 -18.73
C ILE A 78 1.42 -6.19 -18.69
N ALA A 79 0.85 -5.90 -17.53
CA ALA A 79 -0.58 -5.68 -17.37
C ALA A 79 -1.07 -4.42 -18.10
N GLU A 80 -0.24 -3.38 -18.19
CA GLU A 80 -0.54 -2.18 -18.99
C GLU A 80 -0.51 -2.50 -20.49
N ASP A 81 0.54 -3.16 -20.97
CA ASP A 81 0.67 -3.54 -22.38
C ASP A 81 -0.46 -4.50 -22.80
N ALA A 82 -0.87 -5.40 -21.90
CA ALA A 82 -1.98 -6.33 -22.07
C ALA A 82 -3.36 -5.66 -22.23
N LYS A 83 -3.50 -4.36 -21.93
CA LYS A 83 -4.71 -3.59 -22.26
C LYS A 83 -4.94 -3.51 -23.76
N THR A 84 -3.85 -3.44 -24.53
CA THR A 84 -3.89 -3.23 -25.99
C THR A 84 -3.45 -4.45 -26.79
N ASP A 85 -2.56 -5.28 -26.25
CA ASP A 85 -2.04 -6.48 -26.92
C ASP A 85 -1.73 -7.60 -25.92
N ARG A 86 -2.51 -8.69 -26.01
CA ARG A 86 -2.36 -9.88 -25.16
C ARG A 86 -1.55 -11.00 -25.80
N ALA A 87 -1.01 -10.80 -27.00
CA ALA A 87 -0.17 -11.81 -27.64
C ALA A 87 1.06 -12.10 -26.76
N GLY A 88 1.34 -13.39 -26.57
CA GLY A 88 2.46 -13.87 -25.76
C GLY A 88 2.40 -13.47 -24.28
N LEU A 89 1.22 -13.15 -23.72
CA LEU A 89 1.10 -12.72 -22.31
C LEU A 89 1.72 -13.73 -21.33
N SER A 90 1.48 -15.03 -21.54
CA SER A 90 2.09 -16.08 -20.71
C SER A 90 3.62 -16.08 -20.81
N GLU A 91 4.18 -15.87 -22.01
CA GLU A 91 5.62 -15.83 -22.24
C GLU A 91 6.26 -14.57 -21.62
N LYS A 92 5.59 -13.42 -21.74
CA LYS A 92 5.99 -12.16 -21.11
C LYS A 92 6.00 -12.28 -19.58
N LEU A 93 4.98 -12.93 -19.00
CA LEU A 93 4.88 -13.17 -17.56
C LEU A 93 5.96 -14.15 -17.07
N MET A 94 6.19 -15.24 -17.81
CA MET A 94 7.29 -16.17 -17.51
C MET A 94 8.65 -15.48 -17.58
N ALA A 95 8.89 -14.62 -18.58
CA ALA A 95 10.12 -13.84 -18.68
C ALA A 95 10.29 -12.85 -17.50
N ALA A 96 9.20 -12.30 -16.97
CA ALA A 96 9.24 -11.45 -15.77
C ALA A 96 9.63 -12.23 -14.51
N LEU A 97 9.33 -13.53 -14.46
CA LEU A 97 9.67 -14.46 -13.40
C LEU A 97 11.07 -15.09 -13.54
N GLU A 98 11.77 -14.90 -14.66
CA GLU A 98 13.11 -15.46 -14.89
C GLU A 98 14.11 -15.17 -13.76
N PRO A 99 14.12 -13.99 -13.10
CA PRO A 99 14.99 -13.75 -11.95
C PRO A 99 14.73 -14.67 -10.77
N LEU A 100 13.57 -15.34 -10.71
CA LEU A 100 13.21 -16.29 -9.65
C LEU A 100 13.58 -17.76 -10.00
N ARG A 101 14.08 -18.00 -11.21
CA ARG A 101 14.37 -19.35 -11.71
C ARG A 101 15.51 -20.00 -10.92
N GLY A 102 15.25 -21.22 -10.43
CA GLY A 102 16.21 -21.99 -9.62
C GLY A 102 16.02 -21.89 -8.10
N ALA A 103 15.28 -20.90 -7.59
CA ALA A 103 14.93 -20.85 -6.15
C ALA A 103 13.53 -21.39 -5.85
N VAL A 104 12.65 -21.38 -6.85
CA VAL A 104 11.35 -22.04 -6.84
C VAL A 104 11.29 -23.00 -8.02
N SER A 105 10.51 -24.08 -7.88
CA SER A 105 10.39 -25.07 -8.95
C SER A 105 9.75 -24.44 -10.20
N ASP A 106 10.07 -25.00 -11.37
CA ASP A 106 9.45 -24.57 -12.64
C ASP A 106 7.91 -24.66 -12.59
N GLU A 107 7.38 -25.59 -11.80
CA GLU A 107 5.94 -25.76 -11.55
C GLU A 107 5.33 -24.60 -10.75
N VAL A 108 6.05 -24.06 -9.77
CA VAL A 108 5.63 -22.86 -9.02
C VAL A 108 5.71 -21.61 -9.91
N LEU A 109 6.75 -21.49 -10.75
CA LEU A 109 6.87 -20.38 -11.70
C LEU A 109 5.73 -20.37 -12.72
N ASP A 110 5.44 -21.53 -13.31
CA ASP A 110 4.33 -21.70 -14.25
C ASP A 110 2.98 -21.37 -13.58
N GLN A 111 2.77 -21.81 -12.34
CA GLN A 111 1.55 -21.48 -11.59
C GLN A 111 1.43 -19.97 -11.31
N LEU A 112 2.53 -19.30 -10.92
CA LEU A 112 2.55 -17.85 -10.71
C LEU A 112 2.22 -17.09 -11.99
N ALA A 113 2.82 -17.48 -13.13
CA ALA A 113 2.52 -16.87 -14.42
C ALA A 113 1.06 -17.07 -14.83
N LYS A 114 0.52 -18.28 -14.69
CA LYS A 114 -0.89 -18.59 -14.99
C LYS A 114 -1.84 -17.79 -14.11
N THR A 115 -1.58 -17.71 -12.81
CA THR A 115 -2.39 -16.93 -11.87
C THR A 115 -2.35 -15.43 -12.18
N ALA A 116 -1.17 -14.89 -12.53
CA ALA A 116 -1.04 -13.50 -12.97
C ALA A 116 -1.79 -13.25 -14.28
N ALA A 117 -1.68 -14.14 -15.26
CA ALA A 117 -2.41 -14.05 -16.54
C ALA A 117 -3.93 -14.08 -16.34
N SER A 118 -4.43 -14.98 -15.48
CA SER A 118 -5.85 -15.05 -15.13
C SER A 118 -6.33 -13.76 -14.47
N SER A 119 -5.60 -13.27 -13.47
CA SER A 119 -5.93 -12.01 -12.78
C SER A 119 -5.98 -10.81 -13.72
N ILE A 120 -5.01 -10.72 -14.65
CA ILE A 120 -4.99 -9.68 -15.69
C ILE A 120 -6.20 -9.83 -16.63
N GLY A 121 -6.48 -11.04 -17.09
CA GLY A 121 -7.64 -11.32 -17.94
C GLY A 121 -8.95 -10.94 -17.26
N GLU A 122 -9.18 -11.41 -16.04
CA GLU A 122 -10.36 -11.11 -15.23
C GLU A 122 -10.54 -9.62 -14.97
N ALA A 123 -9.47 -8.89 -14.65
CA ALA A 123 -9.53 -7.46 -14.38
C ALA A 123 -9.96 -6.64 -15.61
N TYR A 124 -9.58 -7.06 -16.82
CA TYR A 124 -9.86 -6.32 -18.06
C TYR A 124 -11.06 -6.84 -18.85
N ASP A 125 -11.44 -8.11 -18.68
CA ASP A 125 -12.61 -8.71 -19.35
C ASP A 125 -13.89 -8.64 -18.51
N ALA A 126 -13.78 -8.28 -17.22
CA ALA A 126 -14.95 -8.09 -16.38
C ALA A 126 -15.85 -6.99 -16.97
N PRO A 127 -17.12 -7.29 -17.30
CA PRO A 127 -18.03 -6.28 -17.80
C PRO A 127 -18.21 -5.18 -16.75
N LEU A 128 -18.14 -3.92 -17.19
CA LEU A 128 -18.40 -2.78 -16.31
C LEU A 128 -19.78 -2.94 -15.66
N PRO A 129 -19.91 -2.64 -14.36
CA PRO A 129 -21.21 -2.67 -13.71
C PRO A 129 -22.14 -1.60 -14.33
N PRO A 130 -23.47 -1.75 -14.19
CA PRO A 130 -24.44 -0.81 -14.75
C PRO A 130 -24.21 0.61 -14.22
N ARG A 131 -24.58 1.66 -14.97
CA ARG A 131 -24.37 3.06 -14.53
C ARG A 131 -25.40 3.56 -13.52
N ASN A 132 -26.11 2.65 -12.86
CA ASN A 132 -27.15 2.90 -11.88
C ASN A 132 -27.32 1.67 -10.99
N VAL A 133 -27.77 1.85 -9.74
CA VAL A 133 -28.05 0.71 -8.85
C VAL A 133 -29.40 0.05 -9.22
N PRO A 134 -29.41 -1.15 -9.84
CA PRO A 134 -30.65 -1.80 -10.28
C PRO A 134 -31.57 -2.12 -9.10
N LYS A 135 -32.89 -2.20 -9.32
CA LYS A 135 -33.84 -2.60 -8.28
C LYS A 135 -34.03 -4.12 -8.28
N GLY A 136 -34.49 -4.66 -7.15
CA GLY A 136 -34.90 -6.07 -7.03
C GLY A 136 -33.76 -7.08 -6.81
N LEU A 137 -32.53 -6.62 -6.57
CA LEU A 137 -31.42 -7.48 -6.17
C LEU A 137 -31.56 -7.92 -4.71
N SER A 138 -30.95 -9.04 -4.35
CA SER A 138 -30.76 -9.50 -2.98
C SER A 138 -29.71 -8.66 -2.24
N ALA A 139 -29.64 -8.81 -0.91
CA ALA A 139 -28.63 -8.12 -0.10
C ALA A 139 -27.20 -8.47 -0.54
N GLU A 140 -26.94 -9.75 -0.86
CA GLU A 140 -25.62 -10.23 -1.30
C GLU A 140 -25.24 -9.66 -2.67
N GLU A 141 -26.18 -9.66 -3.62
CA GLU A 141 -25.96 -9.06 -4.94
C GLU A 141 -25.71 -7.55 -4.85
N TYR A 142 -26.40 -6.83 -3.97
CA TYR A 142 -26.11 -5.42 -3.70
C TYR A 142 -24.73 -5.21 -3.08
N PHE A 143 -24.32 -6.09 -2.16
CA PHE A 143 -23.00 -6.00 -1.54
C PHE A 143 -21.88 -6.20 -2.58
N GLU A 144 -21.98 -7.24 -3.41
CA GLU A 144 -21.01 -7.50 -4.49
C GLU A 144 -21.01 -6.41 -5.55
N LEU A 145 -22.19 -5.86 -5.89
CA LEU A 145 -22.29 -4.72 -6.79
C LEU A 145 -21.61 -3.47 -6.19
N GLY A 146 -21.78 -3.23 -4.88
CA GLY A 146 -21.10 -2.16 -4.16
C GLY A 146 -19.58 -2.25 -4.24
N LYS A 147 -19.02 -3.45 -4.06
CA LYS A 147 -17.58 -3.72 -4.23
C LYS A 147 -17.11 -3.43 -5.66
N LYS A 148 -17.87 -3.87 -6.68
CA LYS A 148 -17.56 -3.59 -8.09
C LYS A 148 -17.60 -2.10 -8.42
N TYR A 149 -18.59 -1.36 -7.91
CA TYR A 149 -18.60 0.10 -8.07
C TYR A 149 -17.40 0.76 -7.41
N ARG A 150 -17.00 0.28 -6.23
CA ARG A 150 -15.84 0.81 -5.53
C ARG A 150 -14.54 0.60 -6.32
N THR A 151 -14.36 -0.55 -6.96
CA THR A 151 -13.18 -0.82 -7.81
C THR A 151 -13.17 0.05 -9.07
N CYS A 152 -14.34 0.40 -9.63
CA CYS A 152 -14.46 1.35 -10.74
C CYS A 152 -14.30 2.83 -10.33
N GLY A 153 -14.14 3.14 -9.04
CA GLY A 153 -14.09 4.52 -8.54
C GLY A 153 -15.44 5.24 -8.61
N TRP A 154 -16.55 4.50 -8.57
CA TRP A 154 -17.90 5.07 -8.54
C TRP A 154 -18.42 5.04 -7.11
N THR A 155 -17.81 5.81 -6.20
CA THR A 155 -18.08 5.63 -4.75
C THR A 155 -19.50 5.93 -4.34
N GLU A 156 -20.20 6.83 -5.01
CA GLU A 156 -21.60 7.12 -4.68
C GLU A 156 -22.55 6.01 -5.15
N LEU A 157 -22.27 5.36 -6.28
CA LEU A 157 -22.99 4.14 -6.68
C LEU A 157 -22.67 2.98 -5.74
N ALA A 158 -21.40 2.87 -5.31
CA ALA A 158 -20.99 1.90 -4.30
C ALA A 158 -21.75 2.13 -2.99
N ARG A 159 -21.80 3.38 -2.51
CA ARG A 159 -22.52 3.78 -1.29
C ARG A 159 -24.00 3.43 -1.39
N GLU A 160 -24.64 3.74 -2.50
CA GLU A 160 -26.05 3.44 -2.70
C GLU A 160 -26.31 1.93 -2.66
N ALA A 161 -25.52 1.12 -3.38
CA ALA A 161 -25.65 -0.33 -3.38
C ALA A 161 -25.41 -0.93 -1.98
N LEU A 162 -24.34 -0.50 -1.29
CA LEU A 162 -24.01 -0.96 0.06
C LEU A 162 -25.10 -0.59 1.08
N LYS A 163 -25.69 0.60 0.99
CA LYS A 163 -26.82 0.99 1.84
C LYS A 163 -28.03 0.08 1.63
N ARG A 164 -28.35 -0.28 0.39
CA ARG A 164 -29.44 -1.23 0.11
C ARG A 164 -29.15 -2.61 0.71
N ALA A 165 -27.91 -3.10 0.63
CA ALA A 165 -27.51 -4.35 1.28
C ALA A 165 -27.69 -4.29 2.81
N ILE A 166 -27.26 -3.18 3.44
CA ILE A 166 -27.40 -2.94 4.88
C ILE A 166 -28.88 -2.89 5.30
N ASP A 167 -29.71 -2.16 4.57
CA ASP A 167 -31.12 -1.98 4.91
C ASP A 167 -31.90 -3.31 4.80
N MET A 168 -31.48 -4.20 3.90
CA MET A 168 -32.11 -5.51 3.68
C MET A 168 -31.68 -6.57 4.70
N ASP A 169 -30.45 -6.49 5.21
CA ASP A 169 -29.86 -7.50 6.11
C ASP A 169 -29.16 -6.87 7.33
N LYS A 170 -29.84 -5.94 7.99
CA LYS A 170 -29.25 -5.02 8.98
C LYS A 170 -28.45 -5.70 10.11
N GLU A 171 -28.91 -6.85 10.58
CA GLU A 171 -28.30 -7.61 11.68
C GLU A 171 -27.65 -8.92 11.20
N GLY A 172 -27.77 -9.24 9.91
CA GLY A 172 -27.14 -10.42 9.34
C GLY A 172 -25.73 -10.17 8.83
N ILE A 173 -25.14 -11.24 8.30
CA ILE A 173 -23.74 -11.28 7.88
C ILE A 173 -23.51 -10.31 6.72
N THR A 174 -24.43 -10.25 5.76
CA THR A 174 -24.26 -9.44 4.56
C THR A 174 -24.37 -7.96 4.87
N GLY A 175 -25.38 -7.55 5.64
CA GLY A 175 -25.51 -6.13 6.01
C GLY A 175 -24.39 -5.67 6.94
N THR A 176 -23.93 -6.52 7.87
CA THR A 176 -22.77 -6.21 8.71
C THR A 176 -21.49 -6.07 7.87
N SER A 177 -21.26 -6.98 6.92
CA SER A 177 -20.11 -6.93 6.01
C SER A 177 -20.16 -5.69 5.10
N ALA A 178 -21.33 -5.37 4.56
CA ALA A 178 -21.55 -4.17 3.75
C ALA A 178 -21.32 -2.89 4.56
N LEU A 179 -21.75 -2.84 5.82
CA LEU A 179 -21.51 -1.71 6.72
C LEU A 179 -20.01 -1.53 7.02
N GLN A 180 -19.31 -2.63 7.31
CA GLN A 180 -17.86 -2.60 7.52
C GLN A 180 -17.16 -2.08 6.25
N TYR A 181 -17.45 -2.67 5.09
CA TYR A 181 -16.86 -2.28 3.82
C TYR A 181 -17.14 -0.81 3.48
N LEU A 182 -18.36 -0.34 3.70
CA LEU A 182 -18.76 1.06 3.50
C LEU A 182 -17.94 2.02 4.38
N ARG A 183 -17.70 1.67 5.65
CA ARG A 183 -16.99 2.54 6.60
C ARG A 183 -15.49 2.61 6.33
N THR A 184 -14.90 1.54 5.81
CA THR A 184 -13.44 1.40 5.68
C THR A 184 -12.92 1.71 4.29
N THR A 185 -13.72 1.51 3.25
CA THR A 185 -13.24 1.61 1.85
C THR A 185 -13.83 2.76 1.06
N VAL A 186 -15.02 3.25 1.43
CA VAL A 186 -15.74 4.34 0.75
C VAL A 186 -15.56 5.62 1.58
N PRO A 187 -15.42 6.82 0.96
CA PRO A 187 -15.34 8.07 1.70
C PRO A 187 -16.50 8.19 2.68
N ARG A 188 -16.24 8.66 3.91
CA ARG A 188 -17.29 8.70 4.95
C ARG A 188 -18.49 9.52 4.51
N TYR A 189 -18.24 10.66 3.88
CA TYR A 189 -19.25 11.57 3.37
C TYR A 189 -19.33 11.50 1.84
N PRO A 190 -20.50 11.83 1.25
CA PRO A 190 -20.65 11.86 -0.20
C PRO A 190 -19.65 12.80 -0.87
N VAL A 191 -18.98 12.31 -1.91
CA VAL A 191 -18.04 13.11 -2.71
C VAL A 191 -18.42 13.06 -4.19
N PRO A 192 -18.30 14.16 -4.94
CA PRO A 192 -18.60 14.14 -6.36
C PRO A 192 -17.52 13.35 -7.12
N LEU A 193 -17.92 12.64 -8.18
CA LEU A 193 -17.02 11.84 -9.03
C LEU A 193 -15.76 12.62 -9.47
N MET A 194 -15.90 13.91 -9.77
CA MET A 194 -14.76 14.75 -10.14
C MET A 194 -13.71 14.87 -9.02
N ALA A 195 -14.13 14.92 -7.75
CA ALA A 195 -13.20 14.96 -6.62
C ALA A 195 -12.38 13.67 -6.53
N GLU A 196 -13.03 12.51 -6.73
CA GLU A 196 -12.36 11.22 -6.75
C GLU A 196 -11.36 11.10 -7.90
N GLN A 197 -11.75 11.52 -9.11
CA GLN A 197 -10.88 11.52 -10.29
C GLN A 197 -9.64 12.38 -10.07
N LEU A 198 -9.81 13.57 -9.49
CA LEU A 198 -8.70 14.42 -9.10
C LEU A 198 -7.83 13.76 -8.02
N ASN A 199 -8.42 13.05 -7.04
CA ASN A 199 -7.65 12.33 -6.04
C ASN A 199 -6.81 11.22 -6.66
N ILE A 200 -7.37 10.45 -7.61
CA ILE A 200 -6.63 9.43 -8.37
C ILE A 200 -5.51 10.08 -9.19
N GLN A 201 -5.79 11.20 -9.87
CA GLN A 201 -4.78 11.95 -10.62
C GLN A 201 -3.63 12.40 -9.71
N GLY A 202 -3.95 12.98 -8.55
CA GLY A 202 -2.95 13.37 -7.56
C GLY A 202 -2.13 12.19 -7.06
N PHE A 203 -2.77 11.04 -6.81
CA PHE A 203 -2.09 9.82 -6.35
C PHE A 203 -1.08 9.32 -7.38
N ASN A 204 -1.47 9.28 -8.66
CA ASN A 204 -0.58 8.87 -9.75
C ASN A 204 0.64 9.80 -9.94
N LEU A 205 0.54 11.05 -9.47
CA LEU A 205 1.64 12.02 -9.50
C LEU A 205 2.53 11.96 -8.25
N MET A 206 2.18 11.21 -7.20
CA MET A 206 2.95 11.22 -5.95
C MET A 206 4.43 10.88 -6.14
N GLU A 207 4.73 9.95 -7.04
CA GLU A 207 6.11 9.53 -7.32
C GLU A 207 6.82 10.43 -8.33
N SER A 208 6.15 10.82 -9.40
CA SER A 208 6.77 11.56 -10.52
C SER A 208 6.82 13.07 -10.31
N ASP A 209 5.78 13.65 -9.69
CA ASP A 209 5.68 15.07 -9.37
C ASP A 209 4.91 15.29 -8.05
N PRO A 210 5.57 15.08 -6.90
CA PRO A 210 4.94 15.27 -5.58
C PRO A 210 4.48 16.71 -5.34
N ARG A 211 5.02 17.70 -6.06
CA ARG A 211 4.57 19.11 -5.95
C ARG A 211 3.22 19.29 -6.63
N ALA A 212 3.05 18.77 -7.85
CA ALA A 212 1.77 18.77 -8.54
C ALA A 212 0.72 17.93 -7.78
N ALA A 213 1.10 16.74 -7.29
CA ALA A 213 0.24 15.90 -6.46
C ALA A 213 -0.28 16.67 -5.23
N LYS A 214 0.63 17.29 -4.47
CA LYS A 214 0.28 18.10 -3.30
C LYS A 214 -0.67 19.24 -3.64
N LYS A 215 -0.43 19.95 -4.76
CA LYS A 215 -1.32 21.04 -5.21
C LYS A 215 -2.75 20.54 -5.48
N ILE A 216 -2.89 19.38 -6.12
CA ILE A 216 -4.20 18.77 -6.38
C ILE A 216 -4.89 18.42 -5.06
N PHE A 217 -4.19 17.75 -4.14
CA PHE A 217 -4.78 17.34 -2.87
C PHE A 217 -5.17 18.53 -1.99
N LEU A 218 -4.35 19.58 -1.92
CA LEU A 218 -4.70 20.79 -1.18
C LEU A 218 -5.94 21.49 -1.77
N GLY A 219 -6.07 21.53 -3.09
CA GLY A 219 -7.28 22.05 -3.74
C GLY A 219 -8.53 21.20 -3.46
N LEU A 220 -8.36 19.87 -3.32
CA LEU A 220 -9.44 18.98 -2.90
C LEU A 220 -9.84 19.22 -1.44
N ILE A 221 -8.87 19.40 -0.54
CA ILE A 221 -9.11 19.73 0.87
C ILE A 221 -9.89 21.04 1.00
N GLU A 222 -9.50 22.07 0.25
CA GLU A 222 -10.18 23.37 0.27
C GLU A 222 -11.62 23.27 -0.22
N LYS A 223 -11.87 22.54 -1.30
CA LYS A 223 -13.19 22.44 -1.93
C LYS A 223 -14.11 21.40 -1.25
N TYR A 224 -13.54 20.35 -0.67
CA TYR A 224 -14.24 19.21 -0.09
C TYR A 224 -13.60 18.83 1.26
N PRO A 225 -13.78 19.64 2.31
CA PRO A 225 -13.10 19.44 3.60
C PRO A 225 -13.53 18.17 4.35
N GLU A 226 -14.63 17.53 3.94
CA GLU A 226 -15.10 16.26 4.49
C GLU A 226 -14.60 15.03 3.72
N PHE A 227 -13.71 15.22 2.72
CA PHE A 227 -13.09 14.13 1.98
C PHE A 227 -11.76 13.74 2.64
N GLU A 228 -11.72 12.59 3.32
CA GLU A 228 -10.57 12.20 4.14
C GLU A 228 -9.34 11.74 3.35
N TRP A 229 -9.49 11.24 2.11
CA TRP A 229 -8.36 10.66 1.36
C TRP A 229 -7.26 11.69 1.00
N PRO A 230 -7.59 12.89 0.49
CA PRO A 230 -6.60 13.92 0.21
C PRO A 230 -5.73 14.30 1.42
N TYR A 231 -6.30 14.35 2.62
CA TYR A 231 -5.55 14.62 3.85
C TYR A 231 -4.47 13.57 4.08
N SER A 232 -4.80 12.28 4.05
CA SER A 232 -3.81 11.20 4.18
C SER A 232 -2.77 11.24 3.07
N ASN A 233 -3.15 11.58 1.84
CA ASN A 233 -2.21 11.69 0.73
C ASN A 233 -1.21 12.84 0.92
N VAL A 234 -1.66 14.01 1.41
CA VAL A 234 -0.75 15.10 1.79
C VAL A 234 0.15 14.68 2.96
N GLY A 235 -0.41 13.96 3.94
CA GLY A 235 0.35 13.38 5.05
C GLY A 235 1.49 12.48 4.56
N HIS A 236 1.23 11.61 3.58
CA HIS A 236 2.27 10.79 2.96
C HIS A 236 3.35 11.60 2.23
N ILE A 237 2.98 12.69 1.55
CA ILE A 237 3.96 13.57 0.88
C ILE A 237 4.91 14.22 1.90
N TYR A 238 4.38 14.72 3.02
CA TYR A 238 5.21 15.27 4.10
C TYR A 238 6.06 14.20 4.77
N LEU A 239 5.50 13.03 5.05
CA LEU A 239 6.23 11.89 5.61
C LEU A 239 7.43 11.48 4.73
N ARG A 240 7.24 11.43 3.41
CA ARG A 240 8.32 11.14 2.45
C ARG A 240 9.43 12.18 2.43
N SER A 241 9.10 13.41 2.81
CA SER A 241 10.03 14.54 2.90
C SER A 241 10.68 14.65 4.29
N GLY A 242 10.26 13.81 5.25
CA GLY A 242 10.75 13.85 6.63
C GLY A 242 10.10 14.92 7.51
N ASP A 243 9.14 15.68 6.98
CA ASP A 243 8.41 16.73 7.69
C ASP A 243 7.31 16.10 8.56
N LEU A 244 7.70 15.52 9.70
CA LEU A 244 6.81 14.68 10.50
C LEU A 244 5.62 15.42 11.15
N THR A 245 5.80 16.68 11.51
CA THR A 245 4.75 17.48 12.16
C THR A 245 3.57 17.77 11.23
N PRO A 246 3.77 18.37 10.04
CA PRO A 246 2.65 18.55 9.11
C PRO A 246 2.09 17.21 8.60
N ALA A 247 2.91 16.15 8.52
CA ALA A 247 2.41 14.82 8.20
C ALA A 247 1.39 14.32 9.23
N GLU A 248 1.72 14.46 10.53
CA GLU A 248 0.86 14.08 11.65
C GLU A 248 -0.46 14.84 11.66
N GLU A 249 -0.41 16.17 11.47
CA GLU A 249 -1.61 17.02 11.40
C GLU A 249 -2.59 16.52 10.34
N HIS A 250 -2.09 16.23 9.14
CA HIS A 250 -2.94 15.76 8.05
C HIS A 250 -3.47 14.34 8.25
N PHE A 251 -2.70 13.42 8.84
CA PHE A 251 -3.26 12.11 9.20
C PHE A 251 -4.30 12.22 10.32
N ALA A 252 -4.09 13.11 11.29
CA ALA A 252 -5.05 13.37 12.36
C ALA A 252 -6.35 13.97 11.83
N ASP A 253 -6.27 14.89 10.85
CA ASP A 253 -7.45 15.43 10.17
C ASP A 253 -8.22 14.34 9.42
N ALA A 254 -7.53 13.45 8.69
CA ALA A 254 -8.15 12.32 8.01
C ALA A 254 -8.90 11.40 9.02
N ILE A 255 -8.31 11.13 10.18
CA ILE A 255 -8.93 10.34 11.25
C ILE A 255 -10.14 11.06 11.88
N LYS A 256 -10.04 12.38 12.07
CA LYS A 256 -11.14 13.19 12.59
C LYS A 256 -12.35 13.13 11.66
N ILE A 257 -12.12 13.16 10.36
CA ILE A 257 -13.17 13.00 9.34
C ILE A 257 -13.66 11.55 9.35
N ASN A 258 -12.79 10.56 9.19
CA ASN A 258 -13.14 9.14 9.19
C ASN A 258 -12.25 8.31 10.16
N PRO A 259 -12.75 7.99 11.36
CA PRO A 259 -12.03 7.15 12.31
C PRO A 259 -11.77 5.72 11.84
N HIS A 260 -12.50 5.25 10.82
CA HIS A 260 -12.34 3.92 10.23
C HIS A 260 -11.43 3.95 8.99
N TYR A 261 -10.62 4.99 8.83
CA TYR A 261 -9.67 5.10 7.73
C TYR A 261 -8.29 4.57 8.13
N ALA A 262 -8.07 3.27 7.91
CA ALA A 262 -6.86 2.54 8.35
C ALA A 262 -5.55 3.18 7.87
N ASN A 263 -5.51 3.71 6.64
CA ASN A 263 -4.30 4.31 6.07
C ASN A 263 -3.77 5.48 6.92
N ALA A 264 -4.65 6.29 7.50
CA ALA A 264 -4.24 7.41 8.33
C ALA A 264 -3.67 6.94 9.69
N TRP A 265 -4.24 5.89 10.28
CA TRP A 265 -3.68 5.25 11.47
C TRP A 265 -2.30 4.64 11.21
N ILE A 266 -2.11 3.98 10.07
CA ILE A 266 -0.79 3.49 9.63
C ILE A 266 0.19 4.65 9.48
N GLY A 267 -0.25 5.78 8.89
CA GLY A 267 0.54 7.00 8.77
C GLY A 267 1.04 7.53 10.11
N LEU A 268 0.14 7.67 11.10
CA LEU A 268 0.51 8.07 12.47
C LEU A 268 1.44 7.06 13.14
N GLY A 269 1.20 5.76 12.95
CA GLY A 269 2.05 4.72 13.49
C GLY A 269 3.49 4.84 12.97
N ARG A 270 3.67 5.03 11.66
CA ARG A 270 4.98 5.26 11.03
C ARG A 270 5.68 6.51 11.57
N ILE A 271 4.94 7.61 11.76
CA ILE A 271 5.48 8.84 12.36
C ILE A 271 5.93 8.61 13.80
N ASN A 272 5.14 7.91 14.60
CA ASN A 272 5.49 7.60 15.98
C ASN A 272 6.71 6.68 16.06
N THR A 273 6.85 5.71 15.14
CA THR A 273 8.08 4.91 15.03
C THR A 273 9.30 5.78 14.77
N LEU A 274 9.23 6.71 13.80
CA LEU A 274 10.33 7.62 13.49
C LEU A 274 10.68 8.58 14.63
N ARG A 275 9.76 8.80 15.57
CA ARG A 275 9.97 9.60 16.79
C ARG A 275 10.38 8.76 18.00
N SER A 276 10.68 7.47 17.82
CA SER A 276 10.97 6.51 18.90
C SER A 276 9.82 6.34 19.92
N LYS A 277 8.58 6.66 19.53
CA LYS A 277 7.35 6.50 20.34
C LYS A 277 6.70 5.14 20.05
N PHE A 278 7.39 4.06 20.39
CA PHE A 278 7.05 2.71 19.92
C PHE A 278 5.70 2.20 20.45
N ASN A 279 5.34 2.54 21.69
CA ASN A 279 4.05 2.13 22.27
C ASN A 279 2.88 2.79 21.53
N GLU A 280 2.99 4.09 21.24
CA GLU A 280 2.02 4.84 20.46
C GLU A 280 1.97 4.35 19.01
N ALA A 281 3.12 3.99 18.43
CA ALA A 281 3.19 3.39 17.10
C ALA A 281 2.42 2.06 17.03
N LYS A 282 2.66 1.13 17.97
CA LYS A 282 1.94 -0.14 18.06
C LYS A 282 0.44 0.07 18.31
N ALA A 283 0.05 1.03 19.14
CA ALA A 283 -1.35 1.39 19.35
C ALA A 283 -2.03 1.84 18.05
N CYS A 284 -1.35 2.65 17.23
CA CYS A 284 -1.85 3.05 15.92
C CYS A 284 -1.98 1.85 14.96
N MET A 285 -0.99 0.94 14.93
CA MET A 285 -1.06 -0.28 14.11
C MET A 285 -2.21 -1.20 14.54
N ASN A 286 -2.43 -1.35 15.85
CA ASN A 286 -3.55 -2.13 16.37
C ASN A 286 -4.90 -1.51 15.96
N LYS A 287 -5.02 -0.18 15.99
CA LYS A 287 -6.23 0.49 15.48
C LYS A 287 -6.45 0.27 13.98
N ALA A 288 -5.39 0.34 13.17
CA ALA A 288 -5.48 -0.01 11.76
C ALA A 288 -5.87 -1.49 11.54
N ALA A 289 -5.34 -2.41 12.35
CA ALA A 289 -5.68 -3.83 12.31
C ALA A 289 -7.14 -4.13 12.66
N GLU A 290 -7.68 -3.45 13.68
CA GLU A 290 -9.10 -3.54 14.08
C GLU A 290 -10.04 -3.12 12.94
N ILE A 291 -9.62 -2.16 12.12
CA ILE A 291 -10.40 -1.61 11.01
C ILE A 291 -10.32 -2.50 9.77
N ALA A 292 -9.11 -2.94 9.42
CA ALA A 292 -8.83 -3.74 8.24
C ALA A 292 -8.63 -5.22 8.63
N SER A 293 -7.38 -5.61 8.87
CA SER A 293 -7.03 -6.94 9.36
C SER A 293 -5.65 -6.91 10.03
N ALA A 294 -5.38 -7.87 10.92
CA ALA A 294 -4.06 -8.01 11.54
C ALA A 294 -2.94 -8.18 10.49
N GLU A 295 -3.21 -8.92 9.42
CA GLU A 295 -2.24 -9.17 8.35
C GLU A 295 -1.85 -7.89 7.59
N SER A 296 -2.76 -6.92 7.47
CA SER A 296 -2.48 -5.65 6.80
C SER A 296 -1.40 -4.79 7.48
N VAL A 297 -1.09 -5.05 8.76
CA VAL A 297 -0.11 -4.27 9.53
C VAL A 297 1.03 -5.10 10.12
N ALA A 298 1.01 -6.42 9.97
CA ALA A 298 1.99 -7.32 10.59
C ALA A 298 3.44 -6.94 10.26
N GLY A 299 3.71 -6.62 8.98
CA GLY A 299 5.03 -6.15 8.55
C GLY A 299 5.47 -4.87 9.25
N PHE A 300 4.55 -3.91 9.45
CA PHE A 300 4.88 -2.68 10.16
C PHE A 300 5.16 -2.90 11.65
N ILE A 301 4.46 -3.83 12.30
CA ILE A 301 4.71 -4.20 13.70
C ILE A 301 6.11 -4.80 13.85
N SER A 302 6.51 -5.69 12.94
CA SER A 302 7.85 -6.26 12.91
C SER A 302 8.93 -5.19 12.72
N LEU A 303 8.72 -4.23 11.81
CA LEU A 303 9.66 -3.10 11.64
C LEU A 303 9.75 -2.22 12.89
N ILE A 304 8.63 -1.99 13.60
CA ILE A 304 8.63 -1.24 14.86
C ILE A 304 9.52 -1.92 15.90
N GLU A 305 9.40 -3.24 16.04
CA GLU A 305 10.18 -4.04 16.99
C GLU A 305 11.66 -4.02 16.65
N GLN A 306 12.01 -4.26 15.38
CA GLN A 306 13.38 -4.21 14.90
C GLN A 306 14.05 -2.86 15.19
N ILE A 307 13.34 -1.75 14.97
CA ILE A 307 13.86 -0.40 15.22
C ILE A 307 13.95 -0.10 16.72
N GLN A 308 13.01 -0.60 17.52
CA GLN A 308 13.04 -0.47 18.97
C GLN A 308 14.29 -1.15 19.55
N ASP A 309 14.64 -2.33 19.04
CA ASP A 309 15.84 -3.04 19.45
C ASP A 309 17.11 -2.22 19.14
N TRP A 310 17.21 -1.63 17.93
CA TRP A 310 18.33 -0.76 17.58
C TRP A 310 18.49 0.46 18.49
N ASP A 311 17.38 1.09 18.89
CA ASP A 311 17.41 2.26 19.78
C ASP A 311 17.89 1.83 21.18
N SER A 312 17.50 0.64 21.66
CA SER A 312 17.95 0.10 22.95
C SER A 312 19.45 -0.22 23.00
N GLU A 313 20.01 -0.86 21.96
CA GLU A 313 21.45 -1.14 21.83
C GLU A 313 22.30 0.13 21.87
N SER A 314 21.79 1.21 21.26
CA SER A 314 22.48 2.50 21.23
C SER A 314 22.50 3.19 22.60
N THR A 315 21.50 2.94 23.45
CA THR A 315 21.44 3.50 24.82
C THR A 315 22.30 2.75 25.83
N GLU A 316 22.55 1.46 25.63
CA GLU A 316 23.41 0.65 26.50
C GLU A 316 24.92 0.84 26.22
N SER A 317 25.25 1.35 25.02
CA SER A 317 26.63 1.59 24.56
C SER A 317 27.12 3.04 24.73
N SER A 318 26.29 3.92 25.32
CA SER A 318 26.55 5.34 25.57
C SER A 318 26.78 5.65 27.05
#